data_AF-T1BV37-F1
#
_entry.id   AF-T1BV37-F1
#
_cell.length_a   1.000
_cell.length_b   1.000
_cell.length_c   1.000
_cell.angle_alpha   90.00
_cell.angle_beta   90.00
_cell.angle_gamma   90.00
#
_symmetry.space_group_name_H-M   'P 1'
#
loop_
_entity.id
_entity.type
_entity.pdbx_description
1 polymer ?
#
loop_
_entity_poly.entity_id
_entity_poly.type
_entity_poly.pdbx_seq_one_letter_code
_entity_poly.pdbx_strand_id
1 'polypeptide(L)' 'PAHEDIRPWLDIAARLRAAGLVAPGVYASDATLGFIAMQDLGSATLLPLLDAHTVDALYATALDALLTMQRDVDCA' A
#
# COMPACT_ATOMS: atom_id res chain seq x y z
N PRO A 1 20.15 -5.98 -17.32
CA PRO A 1 19.01 -5.60 -16.46
C PRO A 1 19.47 -4.52 -15.47
N ALA A 2 19.16 -3.26 -15.78
CA ALA A 2 19.54 -2.12 -14.95
C ALA A 2 18.73 -2.15 -13.64
N HIS A 3 19.37 -1.80 -12.52
CA HIS A 3 18.73 -1.70 -11.21
C HIS A 3 17.45 -0.85 -11.32
N GLU A 4 16.33 -1.41 -10.86
CA GLU A 4 15.07 -0.67 -10.81
C GLU A 4 15.20 0.48 -9.80
N ASP A 5 14.81 1.68 -10.20
CA ASP A 5 14.81 2.82 -9.29
C ASP A 5 13.67 2.66 -8.28
N ILE A 6 14.03 2.34 -7.04
CA ILE A 6 13.06 2.11 -5.95
C ILE A 6 12.58 3.40 -5.29
N ARG A 7 13.16 4.56 -5.59
CA ARG A 7 12.80 5.84 -4.93
C ARG A 7 11.33 6.24 -5.14
N PRO A 8 10.72 6.08 -6.33
CA PRO A 8 9.30 6.33 -6.51
C PRO A 8 8.42 5.42 -5.65
N TRP A 9 8.81 4.16 -5.46
CA TRP A 9 8.08 3.23 -4.61
C TRP A 9 8.12 3.68 -3.15
N LEU A 10 9.30 4.09 -2.65
CA LEU A 10 9.48 4.58 -1.28
C LEU A 10 8.66 5.86 -1.03
N ASP A 11 8.65 6.78 -2.00
CA ASP A 11 7.88 8.02 -1.94
C ASP A 11 6.37 7.75 -1.84
N ILE A 12 5.82 6.93 -2.74
CA ILE A 12 4.41 6.57 -2.72
C ILE A 12 4.03 5.82 -1.43
N ALA A 13 4.85 4.86 -0.99
CA ALA A 13 4.59 4.13 0.26
C ALA A 13 4.54 5.08 1.47
N ALA A 14 5.44 6.07 1.53
CA ALA A 14 5.45 7.07 2.59
C ALA A 14 4.19 7.95 2.58
N ARG A 15 3.79 8.46 1.40
CA ARG A 15 2.60 9.30 1.22
C ARG A 15 1.31 8.57 1.62
N LEU A 16 1.15 7.32 1.19
CA LEU A 16 0.00 6.50 1.55
C LEU A 16 -0.08 6.27 3.07
N ARG A 17 1.05 5.94 3.71
CA ARG A 17 1.09 5.75 5.17
C ARG A 17 0.80 7.04 5.92
N ALA A 18 1.31 8.18 5.45
CA ALA A 18 1.05 9.49 6.05
C ALA A 18 -0.44 9.87 6.01
N ALA A 19 -1.16 9.45 4.96
CA ALA A 19 -2.61 9.59 4.84
C ALA A 19 -3.42 8.55 5.64
N GLY A 20 -2.76 7.67 6.40
CA GLY A 20 -3.43 6.64 7.20
C GLY A 20 -3.86 5.39 6.42
N LEU A 21 -3.43 5.24 5.16
CA LEU A 21 -3.70 4.04 4.37
C LEU A 21 -2.77 2.89 4.73
N VAL A 22 -3.25 1.67 4.47
CA VAL A 22 -2.47 0.44 4.66
C VAL A 22 -1.49 0.28 3.49
N ALA A 23 -0.23 0.66 3.71
CA ALA A 23 0.90 0.33 2.85
C ALA A 23 2.05 -0.25 3.69
N PRO A 24 2.93 -1.10 3.13
CA PRO A 24 4.01 -1.75 3.89
C PRO A 24 4.87 -0.73 4.62
N GLY A 25 5.09 -0.92 5.93
CA GLY A 25 6.10 -0.16 6.66
C GLY A 25 7.50 -0.46 6.11
N VAL A 26 8.35 0.56 5.98
CA VAL A 26 9.74 0.38 5.52
C VAL A 26 10.66 0.35 6.73
N TYR A 27 11.43 -0.73 6.88
CA TYR A 27 12.43 -0.89 7.94
C TYR A 27 13.81 -0.39 7.48
N ALA A 28 14.19 -0.66 6.23
CA ALA A 28 15.43 -0.19 5.62
C ALA A 28 15.33 -0.22 4.09
N SER A 29 16.16 0.55 3.40
CA SER A 29 16.27 0.53 1.93
C SER A 29 17.67 0.92 1.47
N ASP A 30 18.12 0.34 0.37
CA ASP A 30 19.33 0.73 -0.35
C ASP A 30 18.97 1.00 -1.81
N ALA A 31 18.83 2.27 -2.17
CA ALA A 31 18.47 2.69 -3.53
C ALA A 31 19.61 2.56 -4.53
N THR A 32 20.86 2.42 -4.08
CA THR A 32 22.00 2.17 -4.97
C THR A 32 21.98 0.73 -5.47
N LEU A 33 21.56 -0.21 -4.61
CA LEU A 33 21.46 -1.64 -4.94
C LEU A 33 20.03 -2.09 -5.32
N GLY A 34 19.02 -1.24 -5.09
CA GLY A 34 17.62 -1.53 -5.39
C GLY A 34 16.93 -2.45 -4.37
N PHE A 35 17.36 -2.41 -3.10
CA PHE A 35 16.78 -3.24 -2.03
C PHE A 35 15.85 -2.47 -1.10
N ILE A 36 14.78 -3.14 -0.66
CA ILE A 36 13.86 -2.65 0.37
C ILE A 36 13.61 -3.79 1.36
N ALA A 37 13.80 -3.53 2.65
CA ALA A 37 13.31 -4.35 3.75
C ALA A 37 12.03 -3.71 4.29
N MET A 38 10.90 -4.39 4.13
CA MET A 38 9.57 -3.88 4.45
C MET A 38 8.73 -4.86 5.27
N GLN A 39 7.66 -4.34 5.85
CA GLN A 39 6.63 -5.10 6.54
C GLN A 39 5.95 -6.09 5.59
N ASP A 40 5.76 -7.31 6.07
CA ASP A 40 4.87 -8.29 5.44
C ASP A 40 3.41 -7.98 5.83
N LEU A 41 2.53 -7.82 4.85
CA LEU A 41 1.09 -7.58 5.06
C LEU A 41 0.30 -8.88 5.29
N GLY A 42 0.98 -10.02 5.27
CA GLY A 42 0.39 -11.35 5.37
C GLY A 42 -0.09 -11.87 4.03
N SER A 43 -0.82 -12.99 4.08
CA SER A 43 -1.25 -13.76 2.91
C SER A 43 -2.76 -13.72 2.64
N ALA A 44 -3.52 -13.01 3.47
CA ALA A 44 -4.96 -12.89 3.35
C ALA A 44 -5.33 -11.86 2.28
N THR A 45 -5.36 -12.29 1.02
CA THR A 45 -5.92 -11.47 -0.07
C THR A 45 -7.44 -11.39 0.05
N LEU A 46 -8.04 -10.32 -0.47
CA LEU A 46 -9.50 -10.13 -0.35
C LEU A 46 -10.31 -11.10 -1.22
N LEU A 47 -9.77 -11.52 -2.37
CA LEU A 47 -10.53 -12.32 -3.34
C LEU A 47 -11.06 -13.65 -2.76
N PRO A 48 -10.27 -14.48 -2.05
CA PRO A 48 -10.78 -15.70 -1.42
C PRO A 48 -11.78 -15.46 -0.29
N LEU A 49 -11.84 -14.25 0.26
CA LEU A 49 -12.74 -13.87 1.33
C LEU A 49 -14.08 -13.33 0.80
N LEU A 50 -14.22 -13.10 -0.50
CA LEU A 50 -15.44 -12.58 -1.11
C LEU A 50 -16.51 -13.66 -1.25
N ASP A 51 -17.64 -13.44 -0.60
CA ASP A 51 -18.87 -14.21 -0.74
C ASP A 51 -20.11 -13.31 -0.56
N ALA A 52 -21.31 -13.91 -0.62
CA ALA A 52 -22.57 -13.18 -0.51
C ALA A 52 -22.80 -12.49 0.85
N HIS A 53 -22.02 -12.85 1.88
CA HIS A 53 -22.11 -12.29 3.22
C HIS A 53 -21.00 -11.26 3.51
N THR A 54 -19.86 -11.35 2.84
CA THR A 54 -18.71 -10.46 3.07
C THR A 54 -18.57 -9.34 2.04
N VAL A 55 -19.18 -9.49 0.85
CA VAL A 55 -18.98 -8.57 -0.28
C VAL A 55 -19.25 -7.11 0.09
N ASP A 56 -20.38 -6.82 0.73
CA ASP A 56 -20.77 -5.44 1.04
C ASP A 56 -19.78 -4.77 2.00
N ALA A 57 -19.33 -5.50 3.04
CA ALA A 57 -18.39 -4.98 4.02
C ALA A 57 -16.98 -4.79 3.44
N LEU A 58 -16.51 -5.74 2.62
CA LEU A 58 -15.20 -5.66 1.99
C LEU A 58 -15.13 -4.54 0.94
N TYR A 59 -16.17 -4.37 0.14
CA TYR A 59 -16.25 -3.25 -0.81
C TYR A 59 -16.41 -1.90 -0.10
N ALA A 60 -17.22 -1.81 0.96
CA ALA A 60 -17.32 -0.59 1.76
C ALA A 60 -15.94 -0.16 2.29
N THR A 61 -15.19 -1.10 2.86
CA THR A 61 -13.82 -0.85 3.36
C THR A 61 -12.88 -0.38 2.24
N ALA A 62 -12.96 -0.99 1.06
CA ALA A 62 -12.16 -0.58 -0.09
C ALA A 62 -12.53 0.82 -0.61
N LEU A 63 -13.82 1.16 -0.63
CA LEU A 63 -14.30 2.47 -1.03
C LEU A 63 -13.89 3.55 -0.04
N ASP A 64 -13.94 3.28 1.27
CA ASP A 64 -13.45 4.20 2.31
C ASP A 64 -11.95 4.46 2.16
N ALA A 65 -11.16 3.44 1.81
CA ALA A 65 -9.75 3.60 1.50
C ALA A 65 -9.53 4.48 0.26
N LEU A 66 -10.32 4.31 -0.81
CA LEU A 66 -10.24 5.16 -2.00
C LEU A 66 -10.60 6.61 -1.70
N LEU A 67 -11.63 6.87 -0.90
CA LEU A 67 -12.01 8.22 -0.47
C LEU A 67 -10.88 8.87 0.35
N THR A 68 -10.29 8.12 1.28
CA THR A 68 -9.13 8.58 2.06
C THR A 68 -7.95 8.90 1.14
N MET A 69 -7.68 8.03 0.17
CA MET A 69 -6.62 8.24 -0.82
C MET A 69 -6.81 9.53 -1.61
N GLN A 70 -8.02 9.80 -2.08
CA GLN A 70 -8.32 10.99 -2.89
C GLN A 70 -8.31 12.30 -2.09
N ARG A 71 -8.60 12.23 -0.78
CA ARG A 71 -8.71 13.42 0.07
C ARG A 71 -7.41 13.77 0.77
N ASP A 72 -6.68 12.77 1.27
CA ASP A 72 -5.66 12.96 2.30
C ASP A 72 -4.24 12.60 1.83
N VAL A 73 -4.07 11.93 0.69
CA VAL A 73 -2.74 11.63 0.14
C VAL A 73 -2.16 12.87 -0.53
N ASP A 74 -0.92 13.20 -0.17
CA ASP A 74 -0.19 14.30 -0.78
C ASP A 74 0.10 14.01 -2.27
N CYS A 75 -0.36 14.90 -3.14
CA CYS A 75 -0.18 14.85 -4.59
C CYS A 75 0.93 15.79 -5.10
N ALA A 76 1.55 16.59 -4.21
CA ALA A 76 2.55 17.58 -4.56
C ALA A 76 3.94 17.00 -4.85
#